data_AF-A0A662TA30-F1
#
_entry.id   AF-A0A662TA30-F1
#
_cell.length_a   1.000
_cell.length_b   1.000
_cell.length_c   1.000
_cell.angle_alpha   90.00
_cell.angle_beta   90.00
_cell.angle_gamma   90.00
#
_symmetry.space_group_name_H-M   'P 1'
#
loop_
_entity.id
_entity.type
_entity.pdbx_description
1 polymer ?
#
loop_
_entity_poly.entity_id
_entity_poly.type
_entity_poly.pdbx_seq_one_letter_code
_entity_poly.pdbx_strand_id
1 'polypeptide(L)'
;MKIIDLMSKTREELLLALHLKLNTLINYYSKLVNRFTYPSDIRVRMLIPESLVDDMSIFKKFGIKIRCRDEMYGGGVISDRREALILLDSGRRISTAIWSTHTSLIELAKMYFERLWEASKEI
;
A
#
# COMPACT_ATOMS: atom_id res chain seq x y z
N MET A 1 12.62 -7.69 5.90
CA MET A 1 12.31 -6.67 4.86
C MET A 1 11.41 -5.60 5.47
N LYS A 2 11.69 -4.31 5.25
CA LYS A 2 11.07 -3.20 6.00
C LYS A 2 9.55 -3.07 5.82
N ILE A 3 9.02 -3.44 4.65
CA ILE A 3 7.57 -3.50 4.38
C ILE A 3 6.83 -4.39 5.37
N ILE A 4 7.32 -5.61 5.60
CA ILE A 4 6.70 -6.57 6.53
C ILE A 4 6.74 -6.06 7.96
N ASP A 5 7.85 -5.43 8.34
CA ASP A 5 8.02 -4.82 9.66
C ASP A 5 6.97 -3.73 9.90
N LEU A 6 6.81 -2.80 8.95
CA LEU A 6 5.79 -1.76 8.94
C LEU A 6 4.38 -2.34 9.13
N MET A 7 4.02 -3.31 8.29
CA MET A 7 2.70 -3.94 8.31
C MET A 7 2.41 -4.68 9.63
N SER A 8 3.44 -5.30 10.21
CA SER A 8 3.32 -6.01 11.49
C SER A 8 3.18 -5.09 12.71
N LYS A 9 3.51 -3.81 12.56
CA LYS A 9 3.44 -2.81 13.63
C LYS A 9 2.20 -1.94 13.55
N THR A 10 1.49 -1.96 12.42
CA THR A 10 0.27 -1.16 12.21
C THR A 10 -0.84 -1.52 13.19
N ARG A 11 -1.53 -0.49 13.70
CA ARG A 11 -2.59 -0.62 14.70
C ARG A 11 -3.90 0.09 14.33
N GLU A 12 -3.87 1.09 13.45
CA GLU A 12 -5.03 1.92 13.14
C GLU A 12 -5.29 2.05 11.64
N GLU A 13 -4.24 2.33 10.85
CA GLU A 13 -4.38 2.60 9.42
C GLU A 13 -3.15 2.12 8.64
N LEU A 14 -3.41 1.31 7.61
CA LEU A 14 -2.40 0.87 6.64
C LEU A 14 -2.79 1.37 5.24
N LEU A 15 -1.93 2.17 4.63
CA LEU A 15 -2.09 2.63 3.24
C LEU A 15 -1.05 1.94 2.37
N LEU A 16 -1.49 1.28 1.32
CA LEU A 16 -0.66 0.51 0.40
C LEU A 16 -0.84 1.02 -1.01
N ALA A 17 0.23 1.48 -1.66
CA ALA A 17 0.25 1.77 -3.09
C ALA A 17 1.13 0.73 -3.79
N LEU A 18 0.50 -0.20 -4.50
CA LEU A 18 1.17 -1.32 -5.14
C LEU A 18 1.44 -0.98 -6.59
N HIS A 19 2.72 -0.99 -6.98
CA HIS A 19 3.11 -0.83 -8.38
C HIS A 19 3.39 -2.20 -9.02
N LEU A 20 3.07 -2.35 -10.32
CA LEU A 20 3.20 -3.54 -11.19
C LEU A 20 4.51 -4.36 -11.10
N LYS A 21 5.58 -3.79 -10.52
CA LYS A 21 6.88 -4.47 -10.37
C LYS A 21 7.09 -5.08 -8.98
N LEU A 22 6.06 -5.07 -8.15
CA LEU A 22 6.03 -5.67 -6.83
C LEU A 22 5.45 -7.09 -6.84
N ASN A 23 5.47 -7.80 -7.98
CA ASN A 23 4.97 -9.18 -8.08
C ASN A 23 5.69 -10.13 -7.11
N THR A 24 6.95 -9.84 -6.75
CA THR A 24 7.70 -10.52 -5.69
C THR A 24 7.13 -10.30 -4.29
N LEU A 25 6.31 -9.26 -4.09
CA LEU A 25 5.58 -9.01 -2.85
C LEU A 25 4.28 -9.81 -2.75
N ILE A 26 3.70 -10.34 -3.84
CA ILE A 26 2.42 -11.08 -3.87
C ILE A 26 2.37 -12.18 -2.78
N ASN A 27 3.43 -12.99 -2.67
CA ASN A 27 3.55 -14.01 -1.63
C ASN A 27 3.56 -13.46 -0.20
N TYR A 28 4.02 -12.22 0.02
CA TYR A 28 3.99 -11.57 1.32
C TYR A 28 2.60 -11.02 1.67
N TYR A 29 1.77 -10.67 0.68
CA TYR A 29 0.38 -10.23 0.96
C TYR A 29 -0.50 -11.36 1.48
N SER A 30 -0.20 -12.63 1.19
CA SER A 30 -0.87 -13.76 1.86
C SER A 30 -0.71 -13.72 3.39
N LYS A 31 0.42 -13.22 3.90
CA LYS A 31 0.63 -12.98 5.35
C LYS A 31 -0.18 -11.80 5.88
N LEU A 32 -0.54 -10.85 5.01
CA LEU A 32 -1.44 -9.76 5.39
C LEU A 32 -2.85 -10.27 5.57
N VAL A 33 -3.31 -11.18 4.70
CA VAL A 33 -4.62 -11.83 4.87
C VAL A 33 -4.73 -12.27 6.31
N ASN A 34 -3.85 -13.16 6.77
CA ASN A 34 -3.93 -13.75 8.11
C ASN A 34 -3.97 -12.76 9.27
N ARG A 35 -3.39 -11.56 9.14
CA ARG A 35 -3.43 -10.52 10.19
C ARG A 35 -4.67 -9.63 10.10
N PHE A 36 -5.16 -9.38 8.89
CA PHE A 36 -6.30 -8.49 8.64
C PHE A 36 -7.60 -9.27 8.37
N THR A 37 -7.59 -10.61 8.46
CA THR A 37 -8.73 -11.51 8.19
C THR A 37 -9.61 -11.81 9.41
N TYR A 38 -9.14 -11.50 10.62
CA TYR A 38 -10.02 -11.39 11.81
C TYR A 38 -10.50 -9.95 11.94
N PRO A 39 -11.60 -9.63 12.66
CA PRO A 39 -12.02 -8.25 12.87
C PRO A 39 -10.88 -7.47 13.55
N SER A 40 -10.05 -6.86 12.71
CA SER A 40 -9.00 -5.96 13.09
C SER A 40 -9.57 -4.58 12.89
N ASP A 41 -9.54 -3.75 13.93
CA ASP A 41 -9.94 -2.33 13.84
C ASP A 41 -9.02 -1.50 12.93
N ILE A 42 -8.09 -2.16 12.24
CA ILE A 42 -7.12 -1.57 11.33
C ILE A 42 -7.78 -1.28 9.99
N ARG A 43 -7.82 -0.01 9.60
CA ARG A 43 -8.32 0.43 8.31
C ARG A 43 -7.25 0.20 7.25
N VAL A 44 -7.48 -0.73 6.33
CA VAL A 44 -6.56 -1.00 5.23
C VAL A 44 -7.12 -0.44 3.92
N ARG A 45 -6.32 0.39 3.24
CA ARG A 45 -6.60 0.91 1.89
C ARG A 45 -5.49 0.52 0.93
N MET A 46 -5.86 -0.05 -0.21
CA MET A 46 -4.93 -0.54 -1.21
C MET A 46 -5.22 0.08 -2.58
N LEU A 47 -4.21 0.76 -3.13
CA LEU A 47 -4.20 1.24 -4.50
C LEU A 47 -3.39 0.24 -5.34
N ILE A 48 -3.98 -0.26 -6.42
CA ILE A 48 -3.36 -1.27 -7.29
C ILE A 48 -3.48 -0.88 -8.77
N PRO A 49 -2.64 -1.38 -9.66
CA PRO A 49 -2.88 -1.31 -11.10
C PRO A 49 -4.08 -2.17 -11.50
N GLU A 50 -4.71 -1.86 -12.63
CA GLU A 50 -5.88 -2.59 -13.13
C GLU A 50 -5.54 -4.06 -13.41
N SER A 51 -4.31 -4.36 -13.81
CA SER A 51 -3.86 -5.73 -14.06
C SER A 51 -3.80 -6.63 -12.82
N LEU A 52 -3.87 -6.08 -11.60
CA LEU A 52 -3.84 -6.85 -10.35
C LEU A 52 -5.24 -6.95 -9.69
N VAL A 53 -6.28 -6.46 -10.36
CA VAL A 53 -7.65 -6.44 -9.83
C VAL A 53 -8.12 -7.85 -9.48
N ASP A 54 -7.95 -8.81 -10.38
CA ASP A 54 -8.43 -10.17 -10.20
C ASP A 54 -7.73 -10.85 -9.01
N ASP A 55 -6.40 -10.73 -8.95
CA ASP A 55 -5.56 -11.30 -7.88
C ASP A 55 -5.88 -10.72 -6.49
N MET A 56 -6.21 -9.43 -6.44
CA MET A 56 -6.38 -8.70 -5.17
C MET A 56 -7.84 -8.58 -4.74
N SER A 57 -8.81 -8.89 -5.61
CA SER A 57 -10.25 -8.80 -5.32
C SER A 57 -10.68 -9.63 -4.09
N ILE A 58 -10.01 -10.76 -3.83
CA ILE A 58 -10.28 -11.63 -2.69
C ILE A 58 -10.14 -10.91 -1.34
N PHE A 59 -9.27 -9.91 -1.26
CA PHE A 59 -8.97 -9.18 -0.04
C PHE A 59 -10.13 -8.30 0.45
N LYS A 60 -11.07 -7.95 -0.44
CA LYS A 60 -12.29 -7.20 -0.06
C LYS A 60 -13.15 -7.95 0.94
N LYS A 61 -13.14 -9.29 0.91
CA LYS A 61 -13.85 -10.14 1.87
C LYS A 61 -13.37 -9.96 3.31
N PHE A 62 -12.18 -9.39 3.49
CA PHE A 62 -11.58 -9.06 4.79
C PHE A 62 -11.75 -7.58 5.17
N GLY A 63 -12.66 -6.86 4.51
CA GLY A 63 -12.91 -5.44 4.80
C GLY A 63 -11.83 -4.48 4.26
N ILE A 64 -10.88 -4.98 3.47
CA ILE A 64 -9.85 -4.16 2.83
C ILE A 64 -10.47 -3.37 1.68
N LYS A 65 -10.34 -2.05 1.71
CA LYS A 65 -10.79 -1.19 0.62
C LYS A 65 -9.74 -1.18 -0.49
N ILE A 66 -10.17 -1.42 -1.72
CA ILE A 66 -9.26 -1.53 -2.87
C ILE A 66 -9.75 -0.61 -3.98
N ARG A 67 -8.83 0.14 -4.58
CA ARG A 67 -9.09 0.94 -5.77
C ARG A 67 -8.01 0.70 -6.82
N CYS A 68 -8.39 0.78 -8.09
CA CYS A 68 -7.44 0.62 -9.20
C CYS A 68 -7.06 1.94 -9.86
N ARG A 69 -5.79 2.01 -10.27
CA ARG A 69 -5.20 3.07 -11.09
C ARG A 69 -3.88 2.58 -11.70
N ASP A 70 -3.73 2.68 -13.02
CA ASP A 70 -2.48 2.27 -13.70
C ASP A 70 -1.37 3.32 -13.57
N GLU A 71 -1.71 4.60 -13.68
CA GLU A 71 -0.74 5.69 -13.58
C GLU A 71 -0.39 5.99 -12.13
N MET A 72 0.68 5.35 -11.65
CA MET A 72 1.32 5.64 -10.37
C MET A 72 2.80 5.92 -10.58
N TYR A 73 3.28 7.10 -10.20
CA TYR A 73 4.71 7.37 -10.10
C TYR A 73 5.25 6.76 -8.81
N GLY A 74 5.56 5.46 -8.85
CA GLY A 74 6.06 4.70 -7.71
C GLY A 74 4.98 3.99 -6.89
N GLY A 75 5.26 3.78 -5.60
CA GLY A 75 4.38 3.06 -4.67
C GLY A 75 4.86 3.22 -3.23
N GLY A 76 4.36 2.41 -2.32
CA GLY A 76 4.81 2.48 -0.93
C GLY A 76 3.84 1.93 0.10
N VAL A 77 4.23 2.10 1.36
CA VAL A 77 3.48 1.69 2.54
C VAL A 77 3.52 2.80 3.59
N ILE A 78 2.37 3.15 4.16
CA ILE A 78 2.26 4.10 5.27
C ILE A 78 1.53 3.41 6.42
N SER A 79 2.10 3.46 7.63
CA SER A 79 1.51 2.87 8.84
C SER A 79 1.25 3.95 9.89
N ASP A 80 -0.01 4.04 10.35
CA ASP A 80 -0.46 4.84 11.50
C ASP A 80 0.01 6.31 11.51
N ARG A 81 0.31 6.90 10.34
CA ARG A 81 0.96 8.22 10.21
C ARG A 81 2.27 8.36 11.02
N ARG A 82 2.93 7.25 11.30
CA ARG A 82 4.16 7.18 12.11
C ARG A 82 5.38 6.78 11.30
N GLU A 83 5.16 6.05 10.23
CA GLU A 83 6.24 5.48 9.45
C GLU A 83 5.79 5.31 8.00
N ALA A 84 6.66 5.67 7.06
CA ALA A 84 6.41 5.56 5.64
C ALA A 84 7.60 4.88 4.95
N LEU A 85 7.31 4.03 3.98
CA LEU A 85 8.23 3.58 2.97
C LEU A 85 7.73 4.06 1.61
N ILE A 86 8.46 4.97 0.99
CA ILE A 86 8.15 5.55 -0.31
C ILE A 86 9.04 4.86 -1.34
N LEU A 87 8.42 4.28 -2.37
CA LEU A 87 9.10 3.64 -3.47
C LEU A 87 8.97 4.54 -4.70
N LEU A 88 10.10 4.95 -5.28
CA LEU A 88 10.11 5.77 -6.49
C LEU A 88 10.55 4.90 -7.67
N ASP A 89 9.75 4.93 -8.74
CA ASP A 89 10.11 4.30 -10.03
C ASP A 89 10.65 5.37 -10.97
N SER A 90 11.78 5.07 -11.63
CA SER A 90 12.34 5.87 -12.72
C SER A 90 11.87 5.40 -14.11
N GLY A 91 10.71 4.75 -14.17
CA GLY A 91 10.07 4.19 -15.38
C GLY A 91 10.48 2.75 -15.70
N ARG A 92 11.67 2.30 -15.31
CA ARG A 92 12.17 0.94 -15.63
C ARG A 92 12.37 0.04 -14.42
N ARG A 93 12.60 0.59 -13.23
CA ARG A 93 12.76 -0.15 -11.97
C ARG A 93 12.46 0.77 -10.80
N ILE A 94 12.07 0.20 -9.66
CA ILE A 94 12.14 0.91 -8.39
C ILE A 94 13.60 1.32 -8.22
N SER A 95 13.88 2.60 -8.41
CA SER A 95 15.24 3.15 -8.40
C SER A 95 15.63 3.58 -7.00
N THR A 96 14.64 3.86 -6.14
CA THR A 96 14.87 4.40 -4.81
C THR A 96 13.76 3.97 -3.86
N ALA A 97 14.16 3.59 -2.65
CA ALA A 97 13.26 3.38 -1.53
C ALA A 97 13.67 4.32 -0.40
N ILE A 98 12.75 5.15 0.06
CA ILE A 98 12.95 6.08 1.16
C ILE A 98 12.11 5.58 2.33
N TRP A 99 12.77 5.13 3.37
CA TRP A 99 12.12 4.86 4.65
C TRP A 99 12.24 6.09 5.55
N SER A 100 11.16 6.48 6.20
CA SER A 100 11.18 7.63 7.11
C SER A 100 10.16 7.52 8.24
N THR A 101 10.56 8.04 9.41
CA THR A 101 9.69 8.36 10.55
C THR A 101 9.54 9.88 10.72
N HIS A 102 10.06 10.69 9.80
CA HIS A 102 9.97 12.14 9.85
C HIS A 102 8.57 12.61 9.44
N THR A 103 7.90 13.36 10.32
CA THR A 103 6.50 13.77 10.16
C THR A 103 6.19 14.38 8.80
N SER A 104 7.02 15.31 8.32
CA SER A 104 6.80 15.97 7.02
C SER A 104 6.85 15.02 5.83
N LEU A 105 7.69 13.98 5.87
CA LEU A 105 7.78 12.99 4.80
C LEU A 105 6.61 12.02 4.84
N ILE A 106 6.15 11.67 6.04
CA ILE A 106 4.96 10.84 6.22
C ILE A 106 3.72 11.56 5.68
N GLU A 107 3.54 12.83 6.04
CA GLU A 107 2.40 13.63 5.54
C GLU A 107 2.51 13.85 4.03
N LEU A 108 3.70 14.08 3.48
CA LEU A 108 3.89 14.17 2.03
C LEU A 108 3.45 12.87 1.32
N ALA A 109 3.91 11.72 1.81
CA ALA A 109 3.53 10.42 1.26
C ALA A 109 2.01 10.19 1.35
N LYS A 110 1.41 10.56 2.48
CA LYS A 110 -0.02 10.43 2.70
C LYS A 110 -0.84 11.35 1.80
N MET A 111 -0.48 12.63 1.69
CA MET A 111 -1.13 13.57 0.77
C MET A 111 -1.10 13.06 -0.67
N TYR A 112 0.05 12.52 -1.10
CA TYR A 112 0.17 11.91 -2.41
C TYR A 112 -0.74 10.68 -2.57
N PHE A 113 -0.76 9.78 -1.58
CA PHE A 113 -1.67 8.63 -1.57
C PHE A 113 -3.13 9.05 -1.66
N GLU A 114 -3.58 10.01 -0.85
CA GLU A 114 -4.97 10.48 -0.84
C GLU A 114 -5.37 11.07 -2.20
N ARG A 115 -4.49 11.88 -2.80
CA ARG A 115 -4.72 12.43 -4.14
C ARG A 115 -4.88 11.33 -5.19
N LEU A 116 -4.07 10.28 -5.14
CA LEU A 116 -4.23 9.13 -6.04
C LEU A 116 -5.52 8.35 -5.75
N TRP A 117 -5.83 8.16 -4.46
CA TRP A 117 -7.00 7.44 -3.99
C TRP A 117 -8.31 8.09 -4.44
N GLU A 118 -8.43 9.41 -4.31
CA GLU A 118 -9.59 10.18 -4.77
C GLU A 118 -9.78 10.10 -6.29
N ALA A 119 -8.68 10.07 -7.04
CA ALA A 119 -8.68 9.98 -8.50
C ALA A 119 -8.67 8.53 -9.04
N SER A 120 -8.92 7.53 -8.19
CA SER A 120 -8.87 6.11 -8.56
C SER A 120 -10.26 5.48 -8.62
N LYS A 121 -10.39 4.42 -9.42
CA LYS A 121 -11.65 3.72 -9.61
C LYS A 121 -11.87 2.72 -8.47
N GLU A 122 -13.04 2.78 -7.86
CA GLU A 122 -13.45 1.76 -6.90
C GLU A 122 -13.75 0.44 -7.62
N ILE A 123 -13.20 -0.64 -7.09
CA ILE A 123 -13.37 -1.99 -7.62
C ILE A 123 -14.43 -2.66 -6.78
#